data_AF-A0A7X5N4T3-F1
#
_entry.id   AF-A0A7X5N4T3-F1
#
_cell.length_a   1.000
_cell.length_b   1.000
_cell.length_c   1.000
_cell.angle_alpha   90.00
_cell.angle_beta   90.00
_cell.angle_gamma   90.00
#
_symmetry.space_group_name_H-M   'P 1'
#
loop_
_entity.id
_entity.type
_entity.pdbx_description
1 polymer ?
#
loop_
_entity_poly.entity_id
_entity_poly.type
_entity_poly.pdbx_seq_one_letter_code
_entity_poly.pdbx_strand_id
1 'polypeptide(L)'
;YDMRYIDEAGMKRTMEAALQGMSADTHLHVSFDVDFLDPSIAPGVGTTVPGGPNYREAQLVMEMIADTGRMGSLDIVELNPVL
;
A
#
# COMPACT_ATOMS: atom_id res chain seq x y z
N TYR A 1 4.28 8.20 -4.57
CA TYR A 1 5.13 8.66 -3.46
C TYR A 1 6.27 7.67 -3.32
N ASP A 2 7.52 8.12 -3.28
CA ASP A 2 8.68 7.21 -3.13
C ASP A 2 8.98 6.94 -1.65
N MET A 3 9.90 6.00 -1.39
CA MET A 3 10.25 5.63 0.00
C MET A 3 10.85 6.80 0.78
N ARG A 4 11.66 7.64 0.15
CA ARG A 4 12.20 8.84 0.80
C ARG A 4 11.10 9.78 1.26
N TYR A 5 10.08 10.02 0.44
CA TYR A 5 8.96 10.84 0.83
C TYR A 5 8.20 10.22 2.01
N ILE A 6 7.99 8.90 2.00
CA ILE A 6 7.34 8.18 3.10
C ILE A 6 8.17 8.30 4.38
N ASP A 7 9.50 8.21 4.30
CA ASP A 7 10.41 8.40 5.44
C ASP A 7 10.31 9.83 6.03
N GLU A 8 10.28 10.84 5.16
CA GLU A 8 10.27 12.25 5.58
C GLU A 8 8.87 12.72 6.06
N ALA A 9 7.80 12.28 5.40
CA ALA A 9 6.44 12.74 5.65
C ALA A 9 5.62 11.82 6.56
N GLY A 10 5.95 10.54 6.60
CA GLY A 10 5.21 9.47 7.26
C GLY A 10 4.03 8.96 6.43
N MET A 11 3.74 7.65 6.54
CA MET A 11 2.71 6.97 5.75
C MET A 11 1.32 7.64 5.84
N LYS A 12 0.91 8.10 7.02
CA LYS A 12 -0.38 8.77 7.21
C LYS A 12 -0.54 10.00 6.30
N ARG A 13 0.44 10.91 6.29
CA ARG A 13 0.37 12.14 5.49
C ARG A 13 0.40 11.81 4.00
N THR A 14 1.21 10.83 3.63
CA THR A 14 1.25 10.29 2.27
C THR A 14 -0.14 9.84 1.81
N MET A 15 -0.84 9.07 2.64
CA MET A 15 -2.19 8.58 2.34
C MET A 15 -3.25 9.68 2.35
N GLU A 16 -3.20 10.63 3.29
CA GLU A 16 -4.08 11.80 3.28
C GLU A 16 -3.97 12.59 1.97
N ALA A 17 -2.73 12.77 1.47
CA ALA A 17 -2.48 13.42 0.20
C ALA A 17 -2.93 12.56 -1.00
N ALA A 18 -2.68 11.24 -0.95
CA ALA A 18 -3.04 10.31 -2.03
C ALA A 18 -4.56 10.18 -2.23
N LEU A 19 -5.32 10.18 -1.12
CA LEU A 19 -6.78 10.04 -1.12
C LEU A 19 -7.50 11.40 -1.24
N GLN A 20 -6.75 12.50 -1.37
CA GLN A 20 -7.33 13.84 -1.46
C GLN A 20 -8.17 13.99 -2.74
N GLY A 21 -9.34 14.62 -2.62
CA GLY A 21 -10.20 14.95 -3.76
C GLY A 21 -11.17 13.85 -4.18
N MET A 22 -11.21 12.73 -3.46
CA MET A 22 -12.23 11.70 -3.65
C MET A 22 -13.63 12.25 -3.35
N SER A 23 -14.55 12.02 -4.28
CA SER A 23 -15.97 12.36 -4.14
C SER A 23 -16.79 11.18 -3.66
N ALA A 24 -18.09 11.39 -3.43
CA ALA A 24 -19.00 10.31 -3.05
C ALA A 24 -19.15 9.23 -4.15
N ASP A 25 -18.98 9.59 -5.40
CA ASP A 25 -19.17 8.68 -6.54
C ASP A 25 -17.84 8.08 -7.05
N THR A 26 -16.75 8.29 -6.32
CA THR A 26 -15.44 7.76 -6.72
C THR A 26 -15.40 6.24 -6.53
N HIS A 27 -15.07 5.51 -7.59
CA HIS A 27 -14.69 4.09 -7.53
C HIS A 27 -13.19 3.99 -7.30
N LEU A 28 -12.78 3.62 -6.07
CA LEU A 28 -11.38 3.40 -5.76
C LEU A 28 -11.02 1.94 -6.07
N HIS A 29 -10.13 1.75 -7.04
CA HIS A 29 -9.49 0.48 -7.30
C HIS A 29 -8.10 0.46 -6.64
N VAL A 30 -7.83 -0.59 -5.86
CA VAL A 30 -6.52 -0.82 -5.24
C VAL A 30 -5.83 -1.96 -5.97
N SER A 31 -4.68 -1.69 -6.56
CA SER A 31 -3.78 -2.72 -7.08
C SER A 31 -2.62 -2.82 -6.10
N PHE A 32 -2.60 -3.89 -5.31
CA PHE A 32 -1.65 -4.09 -4.23
C PHE A 32 -0.62 -5.13 -4.64
N ASP A 33 0.59 -4.66 -4.93
CA ASP A 33 1.75 -5.51 -5.12
C ASP A 33 2.35 -5.89 -3.77
N VAL A 34 2.49 -7.19 -3.50
CA VAL A 34 3.06 -7.68 -2.25
C VAL A 34 4.56 -7.40 -2.18
N ASP A 35 5.23 -7.22 -3.32
CA ASP A 35 6.67 -6.96 -3.40
C ASP A 35 7.08 -5.56 -2.90
N PHE A 36 6.10 -4.67 -2.71
CA PHE A 36 6.31 -3.33 -2.17
C PHE A 36 6.71 -3.35 -0.69
N LEU A 37 6.35 -4.41 0.04
CA LEU A 37 6.72 -4.59 1.43
C LEU A 37 8.20 -4.90 1.56
N ASP A 38 8.79 -4.52 2.70
CA ASP A 38 10.14 -4.96 2.98
C ASP A 38 10.23 -6.51 2.93
N PRO A 39 11.28 -7.10 2.31
CA PRO A 39 11.39 -8.55 2.16
C PRO A 39 11.41 -9.32 3.48
N SER A 40 11.74 -8.67 4.60
CA SER A 40 11.62 -9.28 5.94
C SER A 40 10.17 -9.55 6.36
N ILE A 41 9.21 -8.89 5.73
CA ILE A 41 7.77 -9.05 5.96
C ILE A 41 7.15 -9.94 4.88
N ALA A 42 7.51 -9.73 3.61
CA ALA A 42 6.99 -10.48 2.47
C ALA A 42 8.13 -11.15 1.68
N PRO A 43 8.69 -12.27 2.16
CA PRO A 43 9.78 -12.96 1.47
C PRO A 43 9.33 -13.72 0.21
N GLY A 44 8.06 -14.17 0.18
CA GLY A 44 7.49 -14.97 -0.90
C GLY A 44 7.03 -14.13 -2.08
N VAL A 45 7.93 -13.31 -2.65
CA VAL A 45 7.68 -12.46 -3.83
C VAL A 45 8.79 -12.65 -4.85
N GLY A 46 8.46 -12.49 -6.14
CA GLY A 46 9.42 -12.73 -7.22
C GLY A 46 10.60 -11.75 -7.26
N THR A 47 10.38 -10.50 -6.84
CA THR A 47 11.37 -9.41 -6.93
C THR A 47 11.43 -8.64 -5.61
N THR A 48 12.37 -9.00 -4.73
CA THR A 48 12.52 -8.31 -3.44
C THR A 48 13.33 -7.01 -3.58
N VAL A 49 12.81 -5.90 -3.07
CA VAL A 49 13.55 -4.62 -2.96
C VAL A 49 13.64 -4.18 -1.50
N PRO A 50 14.84 -4.10 -0.89
CA PRO A 50 15.00 -3.68 0.50
C PRO A 50 14.54 -2.24 0.77
N GLY A 51 14.04 -1.99 1.98
CA GLY A 51 13.65 -0.65 2.42
C GLY A 51 12.24 -0.26 1.99
N GLY A 52 11.35 -1.25 1.79
CA GLY A 52 9.92 -1.03 1.65
C GLY A 52 9.24 -0.77 3.00
N PRO A 53 7.93 -0.46 3.01
CA PRO A 53 7.22 -0.22 4.26
C PRO A 53 7.13 -1.46 5.13
N ASN A 54 7.07 -1.23 6.43
CA ASN A 54 6.83 -2.31 7.38
C ASN A 54 5.34 -2.70 7.43
N TYR A 55 5.05 -3.81 8.10
CA TYR A 55 3.69 -4.33 8.24
C TYR A 55 2.67 -3.29 8.76
N ARG A 56 3.04 -2.46 9.74
CA ARG A 56 2.11 -1.48 10.33
C ARG A 56 1.78 -0.35 9.36
N GLU A 57 2.73 0.05 8.54
CA GLU A 57 2.52 1.09 7.53
C GLU A 57 1.59 0.58 6.43
N ALA A 58 1.80 -0.64 5.94
CA ALA A 58 0.92 -1.26 4.98
C ALA A 58 -0.48 -1.51 5.55
N GLN A 59 -0.59 -1.92 6.81
CA GLN A 59 -1.88 -2.04 7.49
C GLN A 59 -2.59 -0.68 7.55
N LEU A 60 -1.88 0.39 7.94
CA LEU A 60 -2.43 1.74 7.98
C LEU A 60 -2.93 2.22 6.61
N VAL A 61 -2.20 1.91 5.53
CA VAL A 61 -2.65 2.19 4.15
C VAL A 61 -4.01 1.55 3.90
N MET A 62 -4.17 0.27 4.23
CA MET A 62 -5.42 -0.45 4.00
C MET A 62 -6.55 0.02 4.92
N GLU A 63 -6.26 0.36 6.18
CA GLU A 63 -7.22 0.96 7.11
C GLU A 63 -7.75 2.29 6.56
N MET A 64 -6.86 3.19 6.12
CA MET A 64 -7.26 4.50 5.56
C MET A 64 -8.03 4.38 4.24
N ILE A 65 -7.67 3.40 3.40
CA ILE A 65 -8.43 3.07 2.19
C ILE A 65 -9.84 2.60 2.57
N ALA A 66 -9.97 1.70 3.56
CA ALA A 66 -11.25 1.20 4.01
C ALA A 66 -12.12 2.31 4.61
N ASP A 67 -11.53 3.24 5.37
CA ASP A 67 -12.21 4.40 5.96
C ASP A 67 -12.86 5.32 4.91
N THR A 68 -12.37 5.31 3.66
CA THR A 68 -13.02 6.08 2.58
C THR A 68 -14.43 5.56 2.27
N GLY A 69 -14.70 4.27 2.49
CA GLY A 69 -15.92 3.60 2.05
C GLY A 69 -16.08 3.57 0.52
N ARG A 70 -15.01 3.83 -0.24
CA ARG A 70 -15.03 3.96 -1.71
C ARG A 70 -14.31 2.85 -2.45
N MET A 71 -13.65 1.91 -1.75
CA MET A 71 -12.96 0.81 -2.41
C MET A 71 -13.99 -0.10 -3.10
N GLY A 72 -13.95 -0.13 -4.43
CA GLY A 72 -14.86 -0.92 -5.25
C GLY A 72 -14.21 -2.17 -5.85
N SER A 73 -12.88 -2.22 -5.94
CA SER A 73 -12.14 -3.39 -6.40
C SER A 73 -10.74 -3.45 -5.80
N LEU A 74 -10.22 -4.66 -5.60
CA LEU A 74 -8.89 -4.91 -5.04
C LEU A 74 -8.24 -6.08 -5.80
N ASP A 75 -7.02 -5.85 -6.28
CA ASP A 75 -6.13 -6.89 -6.77
C ASP A 75 -4.97 -7.05 -5.79
N ILE A 76 -4.62 -8.30 -5.46
CA ILE A 76 -3.41 -8.64 -4.70
C ILE A 76 -2.54 -9.50 -5.61
N VAL A 77 -1.33 -9.01 -5.92
CA VAL A 77 -0.47 -9.59 -6.96
C VAL A 77 0.93 -9.93 -6.44
N GLU A 78 1.71 -10.62 -7.28
CA GLU A 78 3.12 -11.02 -7.05
C GLU A 78 3.41 -11.91 -5.85
N LEU A 79 2.38 -12.47 -5.21
CA LEU A 79 2.56 -13.53 -4.21
C LEU A 79 3.10 -14.80 -4.88
N ASN A 80 4.26 -15.26 -4.44
CA ASN A 80 4.88 -16.51 -4.85
C ASN A 80 5.14 -17.43 -3.64
N PRO A 81 4.22 -18.35 -3.31
CA PRO A 81 4.33 -19.23 -2.14
C PRO A 81 5.48 -20.25 -2.17
N VAL A 82 6.19 -20.38 -3.30
CA VAL A 82 7.26 -21.37 -3.49
C VAL A 82 8.63 -20.81 -3.11
N LEU A 83 8.76 -19.48 -3.04
CA LEU A 83 9.95 -18.77 -2.57
C LEU A 83 9.90 -18.58 -1.05
#